data_AF-N6XJM3-F1
#
_entry.id   AF-N6XJM3-F1
#
_cell.length_a   1.000
_cell.length_b   1.000
_cell.length_c   1.000
_cell.angle_alpha   90.00
_cell.angle_beta   90.00
_cell.angle_gamma   90.00
#
_symmetry.space_group_name_H-M   'P 1'
#
loop_
_entity.id
_entity.type
_entity.pdbx_description
1 polymer ?
#
loop_
_entity_poly.entity_id
_entity_poly.type
_entity_poly.pdbx_seq_one_letter_code
_entity_poly.pdbx_strand_id
1 'polypeptide(L)' 'MGWLAPLNAPIRDWQGRRVWLVGASTGIGAALAQALAARGARVAVSARSRERLEAL' A
#
# COMPACT_ATOMS: atom_id res chain seq x y z
N MET A 1 -17.46 24.36 10.28
CA MET A 1 -16.99 23.80 8.98
C MET A 1 -15.80 22.83 9.10
N GLY A 2 -15.44 22.31 10.28
CA GLY A 2 -14.24 21.48 10.46
C GLY A 2 -14.45 19.96 10.40
N TRP A 3 -15.69 19.47 10.30
CA TRP A 3 -16.01 18.05 10.53
C TRP A 3 -15.65 17.12 9.35
N LEU A 4 -15.30 17.70 8.20
CA LEU A 4 -14.87 16.96 6.99
C LEU A 4 -13.37 17.11 6.70
N ALA A 5 -12.62 17.78 7.58
CA ALA A 5 -11.18 17.89 7.40
C ALA A 5 -10.54 16.50 7.60
N PRO A 6 -9.57 16.11 6.75
CA PRO A 6 -8.90 14.82 6.90
C PRO A 6 -8.07 14.80 8.19
N LEU A 7 -8.17 13.69 8.93
CA LEU A 7 -7.45 13.50 10.19
C LEU A 7 -5.93 13.37 9.98
N ASN A 8 -5.52 12.92 8.80
CA ASN A 8 -4.12 12.78 8.40
C ASN A 8 -3.83 13.63 7.17
N ALA A 9 -2.59 14.11 7.05
CA ALA A 9 -2.13 14.80 5.85
C ALA A 9 -2.31 13.87 4.62
N PRO A 10 -3.12 14.25 3.62
CA PRO A 10 -3.33 13.39 2.45
C PRO A 10 -2.05 13.26 1.63
N ILE A 11 -1.67 12.02 1.32
CA ILE A 11 -0.58 11.73 0.37
C ILE A 11 -1.15 11.78 -1.04
N ARG A 12 -0.79 12.83 -1.80
CA ARG A 12 -1.29 13.06 -3.16
C ARG A 12 -0.42 12.41 -4.24
N ASP A 13 0.88 12.35 -3.99
CA ASP A 13 1.87 11.76 -4.89
C ASP A 13 2.66 10.66 -4.19
N TRP A 14 2.75 9.52 -4.87
CA TRP A 14 3.36 8.29 -4.40
C TRP A 14 4.72 8.00 -5.05
N GLN A 15 5.11 8.75 -6.07
CA GLN A 15 6.38 8.59 -6.76
C GLN A 15 7.55 8.65 -5.77
N GLY A 16 8.37 7.59 -5.74
CA GLY A 16 9.54 7.48 -4.86
C GLY A 16 9.23 7.33 -3.37
N ARG A 17 7.95 7.34 -2.95
CA ARG A 17 7.55 7.13 -1.55
C ARG A 17 7.82 5.68 -1.16
N ARG A 18 8.26 5.46 0.08
CA ARG A 18 8.44 4.11 0.65
C ARG A 18 7.21 3.73 1.45
N VAL A 19 6.62 2.60 1.13
CA VAL A 19 5.41 2.09 1.81
C VAL A 19 5.67 0.66 2.28
N TRP A 20 5.33 0.36 3.52
CA TRP A 20 5.31 -1.00 4.04
C TRP A 20 3.86 -1.43 4.24
N LEU A 21 3.44 -2.47 3.53
CA LEU A 21 2.11 -3.05 3.61
C LEU A 21 2.15 -4.41 4.31
N VAL A 22 1.40 -4.55 5.39
CA VAL A 22 1.24 -5.79 6.15
C VAL A 22 -0.08 -6.47 5.76
N GLY A 23 -0.06 -7.79 5.60
CA GLY A 23 -1.22 -8.56 5.14
C GLY A 23 -1.46 -8.45 3.63
N ALA A 24 -0.41 -8.16 2.86
CA ALA A 24 -0.54 -7.80 1.45
C ALA A 24 -0.68 -8.98 0.48
N SER A 25 -0.71 -10.24 0.95
CA SER A 25 -0.71 -11.40 0.05
C SER A 25 -2.05 -11.75 -0.59
N THR A 26 -3.15 -11.09 -0.20
CA THR A 26 -4.49 -11.32 -0.77
C THR A 26 -5.38 -10.08 -0.66
N GLY A 27 -6.48 -10.06 -1.42
CA GLY A 27 -7.56 -9.09 -1.25
C GLY A 27 -7.12 -7.64 -1.40
N ILE A 28 -7.59 -6.77 -0.50
CA ILE A 28 -7.31 -5.33 -0.53
C ILE A 28 -5.81 -5.04 -0.42
N GLY A 29 -5.08 -5.79 0.41
CA GLY A 29 -3.65 -5.59 0.58
C GLY A 29 -2.85 -5.87 -0.71
N ALA A 30 -3.20 -6.94 -1.43
CA ALA A 30 -2.58 -7.29 -2.71
C ALA A 30 -2.88 -6.24 -3.79
N ALA A 31 -4.16 -5.86 -3.91
CA ALA A 31 -4.57 -4.83 -4.87
C ALA A 31 -3.90 -3.48 -4.58
N LEU A 32 -3.77 -3.11 -3.29
CA LEU A 32 -3.12 -1.86 -2.89
C LEU A 32 -1.61 -1.88 -3.16
N ALA A 33 -0.93 -3.01 -2.91
CA ALA A 33 0.50 -3.14 -3.21
C ALA A 33 0.78 -2.90 -4.71
N GLN A 34 0.00 -3.55 -5.57
CA GLN A 34 0.06 -3.38 -7.02
C GLN A 34 -0.24 -1.93 -7.43
N ALA A 35 -1.31 -1.33 -6.90
CA ALA A 35 -1.68 0.05 -7.21
C ALA A 35 -0.61 1.08 -6.79
N LEU A 36 0.02 0.89 -5.62
CA LEU A 36 1.08 1.78 -5.15
C LEU A 36 2.36 1.63 -5.98
N ALA A 37 2.74 0.39 -6.31
CA ALA A 37 3.90 0.13 -7.17
C ALA A 37 3.71 0.76 -8.56
N ALA A 38 2.52 0.62 -9.17
CA ALA A 38 2.19 1.25 -10.44
C ALA A 38 2.25 2.79 -10.41
N ARG A 39 2.08 3.40 -9.23
CA ARG A 39 2.22 4.85 -9.01
C ARG A 39 3.65 5.27 -8.65
N GLY A 40 4.63 4.36 -8.81
CA GLY A 40 6.05 4.61 -8.60
C GLY A 40 6.48 4.61 -7.13
N ALA A 41 5.65 4.11 -6.22
CA ALA A 41 6.08 3.88 -4.85
C ALA A 41 7.06 2.69 -4.77
N ARG A 42 7.97 2.76 -3.81
CA ARG A 42 8.81 1.64 -3.38
C ARG A 42 8.05 0.88 -2.29
N VAL A 43 7.45 -0.24 -2.66
CA VAL A 43 6.58 -1.00 -1.77
C VAL A 43 7.32 -2.21 -1.19
N ALA A 44 7.32 -2.34 0.13
CA ALA A 44 7.68 -3.55 0.85
C ALA A 44 6.40 -4.23 1.32
N VAL A 45 6.29 -5.55 1.16
CA VAL A 45 5.11 -6.33 1.54
C VAL A 45 5.47 -7.40 2.57
N SER A 46 4.59 -7.62 3.55
CA SER A 46 4.69 -8.74 4.48
C SER A 46 3.36 -9.50 4.58
N ALA A 47 3.45 -10.82 4.73
CA ALA A 47 2.30 -11.69 4.92
C ALA A 47 2.71 -12.98 5.62
N ARG A 48 1.71 -13.72 6.12
CA ARG A 48 1.93 -14.97 6.87
C ARG A 48 2.26 -16.19 6.00
N SER A 49 1.89 -16.19 4.72
CA SER A 49 2.17 -17.28 3.77
C SER A 49 3.21 -16.77 2.79
N ARG A 50 4.34 -17.47 2.75
CA ARG A 50 5.44 -17.21 1.83
C ARG A 50 5.01 -17.43 0.39
N GLU A 51 4.30 -18.52 0.13
CA GLU A 51 3.89 -18.94 -1.21
C GLU A 51 3.03 -17.87 -1.88
N ARG A 52 2.06 -17.31 -1.14
CA ARG A 52 1.21 -16.22 -1.66
C ARG A 52 1.96 -14.89 -1.78
N LEU A 53 2.99 -14.68 -0.96
CA LEU A 53 3.80 -13.47 -1.02
C LEU A 53 4.73 -13.48 -2.24
N GLU A 54 5.25 -14.66 -2.61
CA GLU A 54 6.10 -14.85 -3.78
C GLU A 54 5.30 -14.84 -5.10
N ALA A 55 3.99 -15.07 -5.04
CA ALA A 55 3.08 -15.02 -6.20
C ALA A 55 2.51 -13.63 -6.52
N LEU A 56 2.87 -12.58 -5.75
CA LEU A 56 2.45 -11.19 -5.95
C LEU A 56 3.23 -10.50 -7.07
#